data_AF-A0A2V9KV08-F1
#
_entry.id   AF-A0A2V9KV08-F1
#
_cell.length_a   1.000
_cell.length_b   1.000
_cell.length_c   1.000
_cell.angle_alpha   90.00
_cell.angle_beta   90.00
_cell.angle_gamma   90.00
#
_symmetry.space_group_name_H-M   'P 1'
#
loop_
_entity.id
_entity.type
_entity.pdbx_description
1 polymer ?
#
loop_
_entity_poly.entity_id
_entity_poly.type
_entity_poly.pdbx_seq_one_letter_code
_entity_poly.pdbx_strand_id
1 'polypeptide(L)'
;MKRKEEGGGHEDLTLESNPVDLDILPADPVRIAGELGTIEQGLSTSRDNDERQLLADRLARIDTPASVQMGVQLYLASTDNTGQSMFYWGLRESSQIDVIIPLLETALSDPVTINLEGLTELLADLQRRQELGVMPDPNDPARQQKYTEEMQARSKVRDKYVAQANERLMASIERRSGRQRVEAIYQVWYEAAELNADLSVNPEWHAKELLALGELSRLVANDLSPDQQERFVTIAWPTMRHEQLLPLIRKLATTRDPRPAWPHNNGAFRLWCEGWPEECDAAIVRDVLESNTNVDKEVILLLPEAEHRELDKLLETKLKDPAILHDPLQSQRTAVVILRAGSRNIASAVDSFLDRTRRWCDGEHGGEAWGDLIGYLFRVSPERGAKRLSEALQAKDRYCGGGVLGTLGSVRPSEDLIPIVTKALDSPNLSVAESAALYLGAHGPASTEDALWRRLEALWSVWRDRSSELSNPLTGGFGAGTKGETANLEKGLAAALSQAKNWKLSPEELDRLQSGCLTQQCRDMSDGRHGTMIH
;
A
#
# COMPACT_ATOMS: atom_id res chain seq x y z
N MET A 1 53.62 39.44 -1.06
CA MET A 1 53.31 38.42 -0.03
C MET A 1 52.82 39.09 1.24
N LYS A 2 51.50 39.15 1.44
CA LYS A 2 50.81 39.00 2.73
C LYS A 2 49.30 38.93 2.42
N ARG A 3 48.69 37.82 2.82
CA ARG A 3 47.27 37.48 2.68
C ARG A 3 46.41 38.48 3.43
N LYS A 4 45.25 38.82 2.86
CA LYS A 4 44.09 39.32 3.61
C LYS A 4 43.05 38.20 3.66
N GLU A 5 42.46 38.06 4.82
CA GLU A 5 41.45 37.09 5.22
C GLU A 5 40.19 37.25 4.36
N GLU A 6 39.69 36.16 3.79
CA GLU A 6 38.32 36.07 3.31
C GLU A 6 37.53 35.28 4.35
N GLY A 7 36.76 36.01 5.15
CA GLY A 7 35.71 35.45 5.98
C GLY A 7 34.56 35.03 5.08
N GLY A 8 34.32 33.74 4.99
CA GLY A 8 33.10 33.18 4.37
C GLY A 8 31.91 33.43 5.28
N GLY A 9 31.29 34.62 5.16
CA GLY A 9 29.93 34.85 5.61
C GLY A 9 28.96 34.32 4.54
N HIS A 10 27.94 33.58 4.96
CA HIS A 10 26.80 33.27 4.11
C HIS A 10 26.08 34.58 3.78
N GLU A 11 26.28 35.10 2.56
CA GLU A 11 25.46 36.18 2.04
C GLU A 11 24.09 35.61 1.63
N ASP A 12 23.03 36.09 2.29
CA ASP A 12 21.65 35.84 1.88
C ASP A 12 21.41 36.48 0.52
N LEU A 13 21.45 35.68 -0.54
CA LEU A 13 21.06 36.07 -1.89
C LEU A 13 19.55 36.33 -1.91
N THR A 14 19.16 37.60 -1.81
CA THR A 14 17.78 38.02 -2.07
C THR A 14 17.58 38.06 -3.58
N LEU A 15 16.84 37.09 -4.13
CA LEU A 15 16.45 37.07 -5.53
C LEU A 15 15.28 38.04 -5.72
N GLU A 16 15.55 39.22 -6.27
CA GLU A 16 14.49 40.13 -6.72
C GLU A 16 13.97 39.64 -8.09
N SER A 17 12.71 39.19 -8.14
CA SER A 17 12.07 38.89 -9.43
C SER A 17 11.53 40.17 -10.05
N ASN A 18 11.73 40.35 -11.35
CA ASN A 18 11.07 41.45 -12.06
C ASN A 18 9.54 41.25 -12.02
N PRO A 19 8.74 42.31 -11.83
CA PRO A 19 7.30 42.22 -11.99
C PRO A 19 6.98 41.88 -13.45
N VAL A 20 6.18 40.83 -13.64
CA VAL A 20 5.61 40.46 -14.94
C VAL A 20 4.17 40.92 -14.94
N ASP A 21 3.84 41.87 -15.80
CA ASP A 21 2.46 42.30 -16.01
C ASP A 21 1.76 41.30 -16.93
N LEU A 22 0.66 40.74 -16.45
CA LEU A 22 -0.19 39.80 -17.18
C LEU A 22 -1.55 40.46 -17.45
N ASP A 23 -1.85 40.70 -18.71
CA ASP A 23 -3.21 41.09 -19.14
C ASP A 23 -4.07 39.84 -19.33
N ILE A 24 -5.01 39.63 -18.42
CA ILE A 24 -6.00 38.54 -18.51
C ILE A 24 -7.17 39.05 -19.35
N LEU A 25 -7.23 38.60 -20.60
CA LEU A 25 -8.34 38.91 -21.50
C LEU A 25 -9.59 38.09 -21.14
N PRO A 26 -10.81 38.62 -21.38
CA PRO A 26 -12.03 37.84 -21.27
C PRO A 26 -11.97 36.59 -22.15
N ALA A 27 -12.56 35.50 -21.66
CA ALA A 27 -12.54 34.25 -22.40
C ALA A 27 -13.35 34.38 -23.71
N ASP A 28 -12.74 33.99 -24.84
CA ASP A 28 -13.40 33.96 -26.14
C ASP A 28 -14.32 32.72 -26.24
N PRO A 29 -15.66 32.91 -26.33
CA PRO A 29 -16.61 31.80 -26.37
C PRO A 29 -16.38 30.85 -27.55
N VAL A 30 -15.90 31.36 -28.70
CA VAL A 30 -15.64 30.53 -29.90
C VAL A 30 -14.43 29.63 -29.64
N ARG A 31 -13.38 30.18 -29.03
CA ARG A 31 -12.19 29.42 -28.63
C ARG A 31 -12.52 28.36 -27.58
N ILE A 32 -13.33 28.69 -26.57
CA ILE A 32 -13.77 27.73 -25.56
C ILE A 32 -14.54 26.58 -26.21
N ALA A 33 -15.51 26.89 -27.07
CA ALA A 33 -16.31 25.86 -27.74
C ALA A 33 -15.44 24.95 -28.63
N GLY A 34 -14.46 25.50 -29.35
CA GLY A 34 -13.51 24.71 -30.15
C GLY A 34 -12.60 23.82 -29.29
N GLU A 35 -12.15 24.32 -28.14
CA GLU A 35 -11.36 23.55 -27.19
C GLU A 35 -12.18 22.39 -26.58
N LEU A 36 -13.42 22.65 -26.17
CA LEU A 36 -14.32 21.61 -25.64
C LEU A 36 -14.59 20.51 -26.68
N GLY A 37 -14.84 20.88 -27.94
CA GLY A 37 -15.00 19.89 -29.01
C GLY A 37 -13.73 19.05 -29.24
N THR A 38 -12.55 19.65 -29.10
CA THR A 38 -11.27 18.94 -29.20
C THR A 38 -11.09 17.95 -28.05
N ILE A 39 -11.44 18.36 -26.82
CA ILE A 39 -11.37 17.50 -25.63
C ILE A 39 -12.36 16.34 -25.75
N GLU A 40 -13.59 16.59 -26.18
CA GLU A 40 -14.62 15.55 -26.36
C GLU A 40 -14.18 14.51 -27.38
N GLN A 41 -13.67 14.97 -28.52
CA GLN A 41 -13.13 14.08 -29.54
C GLN A 41 -11.94 13.29 -29.01
N GLY A 42 -10.98 13.94 -28.35
CA GLY A 42 -9.81 13.27 -27.78
C GLY A 42 -10.18 12.19 -26.77
N LEU A 43 -11.09 12.49 -25.84
CA LEU A 43 -11.56 11.55 -24.82
C LEU A 43 -12.40 10.41 -25.39
N SER A 44 -13.08 10.59 -26.51
CA SER A 44 -13.82 9.51 -27.18
C SER A 44 -12.92 8.61 -28.04
N THR A 45 -11.79 9.13 -28.54
CA THR A 45 -10.89 8.37 -29.43
C THR A 45 -9.69 7.73 -28.74
N SER A 46 -9.15 8.37 -27.69
CA SER A 46 -7.92 7.91 -27.06
C SER A 46 -8.17 6.73 -26.10
N ARG A 47 -7.31 5.72 -26.21
CA ARG A 47 -7.22 4.57 -25.30
C ARG A 47 -6.02 4.67 -24.35
N ASP A 48 -5.20 5.71 -24.49
CA ASP A 48 -4.06 5.98 -23.63
C ASP A 48 -4.53 6.73 -22.39
N ASN A 49 -4.26 6.18 -21.21
CA ASN A 49 -4.71 6.78 -19.95
C ASN A 49 -4.00 8.11 -19.65
N ASP A 50 -2.74 8.26 -20.04
CA ASP A 50 -1.98 9.50 -19.78
C ASP A 50 -2.50 10.64 -20.66
N GLU A 51 -2.80 10.34 -21.92
CA GLU A 51 -3.42 11.30 -22.83
C GLU A 51 -4.82 11.72 -22.36
N ARG A 52 -5.63 10.75 -21.90
CA ARG A 52 -6.95 11.01 -21.33
C ARG A 52 -6.88 11.87 -20.08
N GLN A 53 -5.93 11.60 -19.18
CA GLN A 53 -5.70 12.42 -17.97
C GLN A 53 -5.37 13.86 -18.35
N LEU A 54 -4.46 14.08 -19.31
CA LEU A 54 -4.11 15.42 -19.78
C LEU A 54 -5.33 16.18 -20.33
N LEU A 55 -6.23 15.49 -21.04
CA LEU A 55 -7.47 16.06 -21.55
C LEU A 55 -8.47 16.37 -20.42
N ALA A 56 -8.60 15.50 -19.42
CA ALA A 56 -9.42 15.75 -18.24
C ALA A 56 -8.91 16.97 -17.43
N ASP A 57 -7.60 17.08 -17.24
CA ASP A 57 -6.99 18.23 -16.57
C ASP A 57 -7.22 19.54 -17.35
N ARG A 58 -7.15 19.48 -18.69
CA ARG A 58 -7.50 20.62 -19.56
C ARG A 58 -8.96 21.01 -19.39
N LEU A 59 -9.87 20.04 -19.38
CA LEU A 59 -11.31 20.29 -19.16
C LEU A 59 -11.56 21.00 -17.83
N ALA A 60 -10.92 20.53 -16.76
CA ALA A 60 -11.01 21.12 -15.43
C ALA A 60 -10.52 22.57 -15.40
N ARG A 61 -9.42 22.88 -16.11
CA ARG A 61 -8.85 24.24 -16.17
C ARG A 61 -9.69 25.25 -16.97
N ILE A 62 -10.58 24.81 -17.85
CA ILE A 62 -11.47 25.72 -18.60
C ILE A 62 -12.49 26.37 -17.66
N ASP A 63 -13.02 25.59 -16.71
CA ASP A 63 -13.89 26.04 -15.61
C ASP A 63 -15.03 27.01 -16.01
N THR A 64 -15.75 26.68 -17.08
CA THR A 64 -16.96 27.38 -17.57
C THR A 64 -18.21 26.52 -17.34
N PRO A 65 -19.42 27.10 -17.35
CA PRO A 65 -20.66 26.32 -17.24
C PRO A 65 -20.75 25.14 -18.23
N ALA A 66 -20.29 25.32 -19.46
CA ALA A 66 -20.30 24.27 -20.48
C ALA A 66 -19.26 23.17 -20.19
N SER A 67 -18.05 23.55 -19.75
CA SER A 67 -16.99 22.58 -19.44
C SER A 67 -17.36 21.71 -18.23
N VAL A 68 -18.00 22.29 -17.21
CA VAL A 68 -18.41 21.52 -16.02
C VAL A 68 -19.63 20.65 -16.30
N GLN A 69 -20.56 21.08 -17.16
CA GLN A 69 -21.65 20.22 -17.63
C GLN A 69 -21.11 18.97 -18.33
N MET A 70 -20.13 19.15 -19.22
CA MET A 70 -19.43 18.05 -19.87
C MET A 70 -18.68 17.18 -18.86
N GLY A 71 -17.98 17.79 -17.90
CA GLY A 71 -17.29 17.08 -16.82
C GLY A 71 -18.23 16.21 -15.98
N VAL A 72 -19.41 16.72 -15.61
CA VAL A 72 -20.43 15.95 -14.87
C VAL A 72 -20.96 14.79 -15.71
N GLN A 73 -21.25 15.01 -17.00
CA GLN A 73 -21.69 13.94 -17.89
C GLN A 73 -20.65 12.82 -18.00
N LEU A 74 -19.38 13.17 -18.16
CA LEU A 74 -18.27 12.21 -18.26
C LEU A 74 -18.04 11.47 -16.94
N TYR A 75 -18.14 12.18 -15.81
CA TYR A 75 -18.07 11.58 -14.48
C TYR A 75 -19.18 10.52 -14.28
N LEU A 76 -20.43 10.86 -14.59
CA LEU A 76 -21.58 9.94 -14.45
C LEU A 76 -21.57 8.79 -15.46
N ALA A 77 -20.97 8.99 -16.64
CA ALA A 77 -20.83 7.97 -17.68
C ALA A 77 -19.61 7.05 -17.49
N SER A 78 -18.69 7.39 -16.57
CA SER A 78 -17.50 6.58 -16.30
C SER A 78 -17.91 5.23 -15.70
N THR A 79 -17.26 4.15 -16.15
CA THR A 79 -17.57 2.77 -15.72
C THR A 79 -16.43 2.11 -14.95
N ASP A 80 -15.30 2.80 -14.79
CA ASP A 80 -14.17 2.38 -13.98
C ASP A 80 -13.69 3.52 -13.06
N ASN A 81 -12.99 3.14 -11.98
CA ASN A 81 -12.53 4.08 -10.96
C ASN A 81 -11.46 5.03 -11.50
N THR A 82 -10.64 4.56 -12.45
CA THR A 82 -9.60 5.37 -13.09
C THR A 82 -10.24 6.55 -13.83
N GLY A 83 -11.17 6.30 -14.75
CA GLY A 83 -11.90 7.35 -15.46
C GLY A 83 -12.72 8.25 -14.55
N GLN A 84 -13.35 7.69 -13.51
CA GLN A 84 -14.10 8.49 -12.55
C GLN A 84 -13.20 9.46 -11.77
N SER A 85 -12.07 8.98 -11.27
CA SER A 85 -11.12 9.79 -10.51
C SER A 85 -10.56 10.97 -11.31
N MET A 86 -10.39 10.81 -12.63
CA MET A 86 -9.94 11.89 -13.53
C MET A 86 -10.86 13.12 -13.46
N PHE A 87 -12.17 12.90 -13.44
CA PHE A 87 -13.16 13.99 -13.46
C PHE A 87 -13.54 14.47 -12.05
N TYR A 88 -13.49 13.59 -11.06
CA TYR A 88 -13.84 13.90 -9.67
C TYR A 88 -13.08 15.13 -9.15
N TRP A 89 -11.75 15.16 -9.29
CA TRP A 89 -10.92 16.25 -8.78
C TRP A 89 -11.19 17.57 -9.49
N GLY A 90 -11.37 17.55 -10.82
CA GLY A 90 -11.70 18.75 -11.59
C GLY A 90 -13.04 19.35 -11.19
N LEU A 91 -14.07 18.51 -10.99
CA LEU A 91 -15.39 18.95 -10.53
C LEU A 91 -15.34 19.46 -9.09
N ARG A 92 -14.63 18.76 -8.21
CA ARG A 92 -14.50 19.11 -6.78
C ARG A 92 -13.89 20.48 -6.58
N GLU A 93 -12.92 20.87 -7.40
CA GLU A 93 -12.18 22.13 -7.27
C GLU A 93 -12.76 23.29 -8.12
N SER A 94 -13.68 23.00 -9.04
CA SER A 94 -14.32 23.98 -9.91
C SER A 94 -14.93 25.16 -9.14
N SER A 95 -14.91 26.35 -9.76
CA SER A 95 -15.63 27.54 -9.27
C SER A 95 -17.11 27.55 -9.65
N GLN A 96 -17.54 26.72 -10.60
CA GLN A 96 -18.91 26.67 -11.14
C GLN A 96 -19.85 25.84 -10.26
N ILE A 97 -19.77 26.00 -8.95
CA ILE A 97 -20.49 25.19 -7.95
C ILE A 97 -22.01 25.26 -8.16
N ASP A 98 -22.53 26.45 -8.49
CA ASP A 98 -23.97 26.68 -8.73
C ASP A 98 -24.52 25.96 -9.97
N VAL A 99 -23.63 25.54 -10.89
CA VAL A 99 -23.99 24.72 -12.06
C VAL A 99 -23.88 23.24 -11.71
N ILE A 100 -22.85 22.84 -10.98
CA ILE A 100 -22.55 21.43 -10.69
C ILE A 100 -23.56 20.84 -9.69
N ILE A 101 -23.85 21.52 -8.58
CA ILE A 101 -24.72 21.00 -7.52
C ILE A 101 -26.09 20.54 -8.07
N PRO A 102 -26.85 21.35 -8.83
CA PRO A 102 -28.15 20.91 -9.36
C PRO A 102 -28.07 19.69 -10.29
N LEU A 103 -26.97 19.55 -11.04
CA LEU A 103 -26.77 18.40 -11.94
C LEU A 103 -26.55 17.11 -11.13
N LEU A 104 -25.70 17.16 -10.10
CA LEU A 104 -25.44 16.01 -9.24
C LEU A 104 -26.67 15.63 -8.41
N GLU A 105 -27.41 16.62 -7.88
CA GLU A 105 -28.67 16.39 -7.17
C GLU A 105 -29.73 15.70 -8.05
N THR A 106 -29.80 16.10 -9.32
CA THR A 106 -30.67 15.49 -10.33
C THR A 106 -30.24 14.05 -10.60
N ALA A 107 -28.95 13.83 -10.84
CA ALA A 107 -28.39 12.51 -11.12
C ALA A 107 -28.63 11.52 -9.95
N LEU A 108 -28.46 11.98 -8.71
CA LEU A 108 -28.70 11.17 -7.51
C LEU A 108 -30.15 10.70 -7.38
N SER A 109 -31.09 11.52 -7.86
CA SER A 109 -32.53 11.24 -7.82
C SER A 109 -33.06 10.51 -9.06
N ASP A 110 -32.28 10.48 -10.14
CA ASP A 110 -32.64 9.87 -11.43
C ASP A 110 -32.51 8.33 -11.33
N PRO A 111 -33.60 7.58 -11.55
CA PRO A 111 -33.58 6.12 -11.46
C PRO A 111 -32.70 5.43 -12.51
N VAL A 112 -32.27 6.15 -13.56
CA VAL A 112 -31.44 5.61 -14.65
C VAL A 112 -29.94 5.73 -14.36
N THR A 113 -29.53 6.63 -13.47
CA THR A 113 -28.12 6.80 -13.07
C THR A 113 -27.57 5.50 -12.49
N ILE A 114 -26.51 4.96 -13.10
CA ILE A 114 -25.85 3.72 -12.65
C ILE A 114 -24.68 4.04 -11.74
N ASN A 115 -23.81 4.98 -12.16
CA ASN A 115 -22.62 5.30 -11.39
C ASN A 115 -22.95 6.26 -10.24
N LEU A 116 -22.80 5.75 -9.03
CA LEU A 116 -23.09 6.47 -7.78
C LEU A 116 -21.85 6.56 -6.87
N GLU A 117 -20.73 5.94 -7.25
CA GLU A 117 -19.51 5.91 -6.43
C GLU A 117 -18.97 7.33 -6.23
N GLY A 118 -18.80 7.77 -4.98
CA GLY A 118 -18.30 9.11 -4.64
C GLY A 118 -19.21 10.28 -5.00
N LEU A 119 -20.41 10.05 -5.55
CA LEU A 119 -21.31 11.11 -6.01
C LEU A 119 -21.85 11.96 -4.84
N THR A 120 -22.22 11.30 -3.75
CA THR A 120 -22.66 11.90 -2.48
C THR A 120 -21.55 12.71 -1.82
N GLU A 121 -20.32 12.19 -1.82
CA GLU A 121 -19.15 12.88 -1.28
C GLU A 121 -18.81 14.12 -2.11
N LEU A 122 -18.81 14.00 -3.44
CA LEU A 122 -18.59 15.14 -4.34
C LEU A 122 -19.63 16.23 -4.10
N LEU A 123 -20.91 15.85 -4.02
CA LEU A 123 -22.00 16.78 -3.74
C LEU A 123 -21.83 17.46 -2.37
N ALA A 124 -21.50 16.70 -1.33
CA ALA A 124 -21.29 17.24 0.01
C ALA A 124 -20.07 18.17 0.10
N ASP A 125 -18.98 17.83 -0.57
CA ASP A 125 -17.78 18.66 -0.63
C ASP A 125 -18.06 20.00 -1.34
N LEU A 126 -18.83 19.98 -2.42
CA LEU A 126 -19.27 21.18 -3.15
C LEU A 126 -20.22 22.04 -2.32
N GLN A 127 -21.22 21.45 -1.66
CA GLN A 127 -22.15 22.17 -0.78
C GLN A 127 -21.41 22.79 0.42
N ARG A 128 -20.46 22.07 1.01
CA ARG A 128 -19.58 22.61 2.05
C ARG A 128 -18.75 23.79 1.52
N ARG A 129 -18.19 23.71 0.31
CA ARG A 129 -17.45 24.83 -0.31
C ARG A 129 -18.37 26.02 -0.60
N GLN A 130 -19.61 25.77 -1.01
CA GLN A 130 -20.62 26.83 -1.22
C GLN A 130 -20.93 27.57 0.08
N GLU A 131 -21.04 26.84 1.21
CA GLU A 131 -21.39 27.42 2.51
C GLU A 131 -20.18 28.09 3.20
N LEU A 132 -19.01 27.46 3.17
CA LEU A 132 -17.85 27.86 4.00
C LEU A 132 -16.68 28.41 3.19
N GLY A 133 -16.80 28.49 1.86
CA GLY A 133 -15.74 28.90 0.96
C GLY A 133 -14.57 27.92 0.88
N VAL A 134 -13.54 28.32 0.12
CA VAL A 134 -12.29 27.56 -0.01
C VAL A 134 -11.50 27.60 1.29
N MET A 135 -10.82 26.49 1.59
CA MET A 135 -10.02 26.34 2.78
C MET A 135 -8.76 27.24 2.72
N PRO A 136 -8.41 27.97 3.79
CA PRO A 136 -7.18 28.77 3.84
C PRO A 136 -5.92 27.90 4.02
N ASP A 137 -4.79 28.36 3.47
CA ASP A 137 -3.48 27.67 3.50
C ASP A 137 -2.95 27.47 4.95
N PRO A 138 -2.53 26.26 5.33
CA PRO A 138 -2.08 25.91 6.68
C PRO A 138 -0.73 26.46 7.14
N ASN A 139 0.01 27.23 6.34
CA ASN A 139 1.42 27.56 6.62
C ASN A 139 1.73 28.55 7.77
N ASP A 140 0.80 28.83 8.70
CA ASP A 140 1.05 29.64 9.91
C ASP A 140 0.96 28.78 11.19
N PRO A 141 2.10 28.43 11.82
CA PRO A 141 2.14 27.66 13.07
C PRO A 141 1.35 28.29 14.22
N ALA A 142 1.20 29.62 14.25
CA ALA A 142 0.43 30.31 15.28
C ALA A 142 -1.09 30.14 15.12
N ARG A 143 -1.55 29.57 13.98
CA ARG A 143 -2.97 29.34 13.67
C ARG A 143 -3.36 27.88 13.69
N GLN A 144 -2.48 26.96 14.09
CA GLN A 144 -2.73 25.52 14.03
C GLN A 144 -3.95 25.07 14.85
N GLN A 145 -4.16 25.65 16.03
CA GLN A 145 -5.35 25.37 16.85
C GLN A 145 -6.64 25.85 16.15
N LYS A 146 -6.63 27.09 15.65
CA LYS A 146 -7.76 27.67 14.92
C LYS A 146 -8.07 26.90 13.64
N TYR A 147 -7.04 26.42 12.95
CA TYR A 147 -7.16 25.56 11.77
C TYR A 147 -7.80 24.21 12.13
N THR A 148 -7.41 23.61 13.26
CA THR A 148 -8.00 22.36 13.74
C THR A 148 -9.49 22.54 14.08
N GLU A 149 -9.84 23.62 14.78
CA GLU A 149 -11.23 23.96 15.11
C GLU A 149 -12.06 24.23 13.84
N GLU A 150 -11.49 24.96 12.87
CA GLU A 150 -12.13 25.21 11.57
C GLU A 150 -12.32 23.91 10.77
N MET A 151 -11.35 23.00 10.81
CA MET A 151 -11.45 21.69 10.18
C MET A 151 -12.54 20.83 10.79
N GLN A 152 -12.66 20.82 12.12
CA GLN A 152 -13.75 20.12 12.80
C GLN A 152 -15.12 20.72 12.45
N ALA A 153 -15.23 22.05 12.38
CA ALA A 153 -16.47 22.71 11.96
C ALA A 153 -16.84 22.38 10.50
N ARG A 154 -15.85 22.43 9.60
CA ARG A 154 -16.00 22.05 8.19
C ARG A 154 -16.39 20.57 8.02
N SER A 155 -15.84 19.67 8.85
CA SER A 155 -16.22 18.25 8.87
C SER A 155 -17.69 18.09 9.23
N LYS A 156 -18.17 18.73 10.29
CA LYS A 156 -19.59 18.66 10.68
C LYS A 156 -20.55 19.11 9.56
N VAL A 157 -20.16 20.15 8.81
CA VAL A 157 -20.93 20.61 7.65
C VAL A 157 -20.88 19.61 6.51
N ARG A 158 -19.72 18.98 6.24
CA ARG A 158 -19.60 17.87 5.29
C ARG A 158 -20.53 16.72 5.66
N ASP A 159 -20.46 16.26 6.91
CA ASP A 159 -21.24 15.10 7.40
C ASP A 159 -22.75 15.35 7.27
N LYS A 160 -23.19 16.58 7.57
CA LYS A 160 -24.58 17.02 7.34
C LYS A 160 -24.98 16.87 5.86
N TYR A 161 -24.15 17.32 4.92
CA TYR A 161 -24.48 17.26 3.49
C TYR A 161 -24.37 15.83 2.92
N VAL A 162 -23.44 15.02 3.42
CA VAL A 162 -23.38 13.57 3.09
C VAL A 162 -24.67 12.88 3.53
N ALA A 163 -25.15 13.14 4.74
CA ALA A 163 -26.41 12.58 5.22
C ALA A 163 -27.61 12.99 4.33
N GLN A 164 -27.67 14.27 3.93
CA GLN A 164 -28.73 14.76 3.03
C GLN A 164 -28.65 14.13 1.64
N ALA A 165 -27.46 13.97 1.07
CA ALA A 165 -27.27 13.29 -0.20
C ALA A 165 -27.73 11.83 -0.11
N ASN A 166 -27.33 11.11 0.94
CA ASN A 166 -27.77 9.74 1.16
C ASN A 166 -29.29 9.62 1.36
N GLU A 167 -29.95 10.56 2.05
CA GLU A 167 -31.41 10.58 2.15
C GLU A 167 -32.09 10.67 0.78
N ARG A 168 -31.55 11.50 -0.13
CA ARG A 168 -32.05 11.61 -1.50
C ARG A 168 -31.83 10.31 -2.29
N LEU A 169 -30.66 9.70 -2.15
CA LEU A 169 -30.35 8.43 -2.80
C LEU A 169 -31.29 7.33 -2.31
N MET A 170 -31.48 7.20 -1.00
CA MET A 170 -32.40 6.24 -0.39
C MET A 170 -33.83 6.43 -0.91
N ALA A 171 -34.33 7.66 -0.97
CA ALA A 171 -35.66 7.96 -1.50
C ALA A 171 -35.82 7.62 -3.00
N SER A 172 -34.71 7.42 -3.73
CA SER A 172 -34.74 7.00 -5.13
C SER A 172 -34.78 5.47 -5.30
N ILE A 173 -34.41 4.68 -4.29
CA ILE A 173 -34.25 3.21 -4.40
C ILE A 173 -35.53 2.52 -4.89
N GLU A 174 -36.70 2.89 -4.36
CA GLU A 174 -37.98 2.28 -4.75
C GLU A 174 -38.35 2.51 -6.22
N ARG A 175 -37.82 3.58 -6.83
CA ARG A 175 -38.03 3.93 -8.24
C ARG A 175 -37.00 3.28 -9.17
N ARG A 176 -35.96 2.66 -8.62
CA ARG A 176 -34.90 1.97 -9.37
C ARG A 176 -35.24 0.48 -9.52
N SER A 177 -34.73 -0.13 -10.58
CA SER A 177 -34.90 -1.57 -10.85
C SER A 177 -33.61 -2.18 -11.40
N GLY A 178 -33.45 -3.50 -11.28
CA GLY A 178 -32.27 -4.21 -11.78
C GLY A 178 -30.97 -3.67 -11.17
N ARG A 179 -29.93 -3.53 -12.00
CA ARG A 179 -28.60 -3.08 -11.58
C ARG A 179 -28.62 -1.71 -10.90
N GLN A 180 -29.41 -0.75 -11.40
CA GLN A 180 -29.50 0.60 -10.82
C GLN A 180 -29.96 0.56 -9.36
N ARG A 181 -30.85 -0.39 -9.02
CA ARG A 181 -31.32 -0.55 -7.64
C ARG A 181 -30.22 -1.14 -6.77
N VAL A 182 -29.52 -2.15 -7.25
CA VAL A 182 -28.43 -2.82 -6.50
C VAL A 182 -27.29 -1.84 -6.22
N GLU A 183 -26.86 -1.07 -7.22
CA GLU A 183 -25.81 -0.03 -7.07
C GLU A 183 -26.23 1.03 -6.03
N ALA A 184 -27.49 1.48 -6.06
CA ALA A 184 -27.99 2.46 -5.10
C ALA A 184 -28.04 1.91 -3.66
N ILE A 185 -28.45 0.65 -3.47
CA ILE A 185 -28.44 0.01 -2.15
C ILE A 185 -27.00 -0.18 -1.67
N TYR A 186 -26.09 -0.62 -2.55
CA TYR A 186 -24.68 -0.79 -2.22
C TYR A 186 -24.05 0.52 -1.79
N GLN A 187 -24.27 1.61 -2.53
CA GLN A 187 -23.69 2.91 -2.22
C GLN A 187 -24.17 3.44 -0.85
N VAL A 188 -25.47 3.35 -0.57
CA VAL A 188 -26.03 3.74 0.74
C VAL A 188 -25.41 2.93 1.88
N TRP A 189 -25.28 1.61 1.70
CA TRP A 189 -24.68 0.74 2.70
C TRP A 189 -23.18 1.04 2.88
N TYR A 190 -22.44 1.19 1.78
CA TYR A 190 -21.00 1.41 1.78
C TYR A 190 -20.64 2.71 2.52
N GLU A 191 -21.37 3.79 2.27
CA GLU A 191 -21.16 5.06 2.98
C GLU A 191 -21.55 4.98 4.45
N ALA A 192 -22.59 4.21 4.79
CA ALA A 192 -22.93 3.97 6.19
C ALA A 192 -21.82 3.18 6.91
N ALA A 193 -21.25 2.17 6.25
CA ALA A 193 -20.28 1.27 6.85
C ALA A 193 -18.84 1.84 6.90
N GLU A 194 -18.39 2.54 5.86
CA GLU A 194 -17.02 3.05 5.74
C GLU A 194 -16.85 4.49 6.24
N LEU A 195 -17.76 5.40 5.85
CA LEU A 195 -17.62 6.84 6.12
C LEU A 195 -18.18 7.27 7.48
N ASN A 196 -18.99 6.42 8.14
CA ASN A 196 -19.69 6.76 9.38
C ASN A 196 -19.28 5.89 10.60
N ALA A 197 -18.10 5.28 10.57
CA ALA A 197 -17.60 4.41 11.66
C ALA A 197 -17.50 5.10 13.05
N ASP A 198 -17.58 6.44 13.13
CA ASP A 198 -17.54 7.20 14.38
C ASP A 198 -18.94 7.58 14.94
N LEU A 199 -20.04 7.25 14.24
CA LEU A 199 -21.39 7.65 14.65
C LEU A 199 -22.08 6.58 15.50
N SER A 200 -21.68 6.56 16.76
CA SER A 200 -22.53 6.22 17.91
C SER A 200 -23.81 7.09 18.06
N VAL A 201 -24.24 7.84 17.02
CA VAL A 201 -25.14 9.01 17.18
C VAL A 201 -26.42 8.99 16.33
N ASN A 202 -26.65 8.04 15.39
CA ASN A 202 -27.96 7.97 14.73
C ASN A 202 -28.52 6.54 14.55
N PRO A 203 -29.39 6.08 15.47
CA PRO A 203 -30.04 4.77 15.41
C PRO A 203 -30.85 4.51 14.14
N GLU A 204 -31.38 5.55 13.49
CA GLU A 204 -32.14 5.40 12.25
C GLU A 204 -31.26 4.99 11.07
N TRP A 205 -29.99 5.42 11.05
CA TRP A 205 -29.04 5.04 10.00
C TRP A 205 -28.58 3.60 10.14
N HIS A 206 -28.32 3.15 11.37
CA HIS A 206 -27.98 1.75 11.61
C HIS A 206 -29.12 0.79 11.24
N ALA A 207 -30.38 1.19 11.48
CA ALA A 207 -31.53 0.41 11.03
C ALA A 207 -31.62 0.32 9.49
N LYS A 208 -31.31 1.42 8.78
CA LYS A 208 -31.28 1.47 7.30
C LYS A 208 -30.10 0.67 6.73
N GLU A 209 -28.93 0.73 7.37
CA GLU A 209 -27.76 -0.08 7.06
C GLU A 209 -28.08 -1.57 7.15
N LEU A 210 -28.70 -2.03 8.25
CA LEU A 210 -29.08 -3.43 8.45
C LEU A 210 -30.13 -3.90 7.43
N LEU A 211 -31.07 -3.04 7.04
CA LEU A 211 -32.05 -3.33 5.99
C LEU A 211 -31.37 -3.46 4.62
N ALA A 212 -30.47 -2.53 4.28
CA ALA A 212 -29.69 -2.58 3.04
C ALA A 212 -28.80 -3.83 3.01
N LEU A 213 -28.10 -4.16 4.10
CA LEU A 213 -27.28 -5.36 4.25
C LEU A 213 -28.09 -6.65 4.02
N GLY A 214 -29.31 -6.70 4.57
CA GLY A 214 -30.24 -7.81 4.36
C GLY A 214 -30.66 -7.98 2.89
N GLU A 215 -30.99 -6.88 2.20
CA GLU A 215 -31.30 -6.91 0.76
C GLU A 215 -30.07 -7.28 -0.09
N LEU A 216 -28.91 -6.71 0.25
CA LEU A 216 -27.64 -6.95 -0.45
C LEU A 216 -27.25 -8.43 -0.38
N SER A 217 -27.32 -9.06 0.80
CA SER A 217 -27.02 -10.48 0.97
C SER A 217 -27.82 -11.42 0.05
N ARG A 218 -29.01 -11.00 -0.40
CA ARG A 218 -29.87 -11.75 -1.32
C ARG A 218 -29.70 -11.37 -2.79
N LEU A 219 -29.32 -10.14 -3.08
CA LEU A 219 -29.37 -9.55 -4.43
C LEU A 219 -27.98 -9.38 -5.07
N VAL A 220 -26.91 -9.26 -4.28
CA VAL A 220 -25.63 -8.68 -4.70
C VAL A 220 -24.70 -9.60 -5.47
N ALA A 221 -24.82 -10.92 -5.27
CA ALA A 221 -23.73 -11.81 -5.68
C ALA A 221 -23.44 -11.82 -7.20
N ASN A 222 -24.33 -11.28 -8.06
CA ASN A 222 -24.11 -11.24 -9.51
C ASN A 222 -24.17 -9.85 -10.16
N ASP A 223 -24.78 -8.85 -9.53
CA ASP A 223 -25.06 -7.56 -10.20
C ASP A 223 -24.07 -6.44 -9.84
N LEU A 224 -23.25 -6.61 -8.78
CA LEU A 224 -22.15 -5.70 -8.44
C LEU A 224 -20.89 -6.02 -9.26
N SER A 225 -20.01 -5.01 -9.43
CA SER A 225 -18.68 -5.21 -10.00
C SER A 225 -17.81 -6.11 -9.11
N PRO A 226 -16.77 -6.79 -9.64
CA PRO A 226 -15.86 -7.60 -8.82
C PRO A 226 -15.25 -6.83 -7.64
N ASP A 227 -14.84 -5.57 -7.86
CA ASP A 227 -14.24 -4.73 -6.81
C ASP A 227 -15.25 -4.39 -5.70
N GLN A 228 -16.50 -4.09 -6.07
CA GLN A 228 -17.58 -3.86 -5.12
C GLN A 228 -17.96 -5.14 -4.36
N GLN A 229 -17.95 -6.29 -5.02
CA GLN A 229 -18.19 -7.58 -4.37
C GLN A 229 -17.10 -7.88 -3.32
N GLU A 230 -15.82 -7.63 -3.63
CA GLU A 230 -14.71 -7.82 -2.71
C GLU A 230 -14.75 -6.84 -1.53
N ARG A 231 -15.02 -5.55 -1.81
CA ARG A 231 -15.20 -4.54 -0.76
C ARG A 231 -16.40 -4.87 0.13
N PHE A 232 -17.51 -5.34 -0.48
CA PHE A 232 -18.69 -5.80 0.25
C PHE A 232 -18.35 -6.90 1.26
N VAL A 233 -17.74 -8.00 0.81
CA VAL A 233 -17.44 -9.13 1.72
C VAL A 233 -16.46 -8.74 2.82
N THR A 234 -15.50 -7.86 2.52
CA THR A 234 -14.48 -7.42 3.50
C THR A 234 -15.09 -6.58 4.62
N ILE A 235 -15.95 -5.61 4.29
CA ILE A 235 -16.59 -4.74 5.28
C ILE A 235 -17.72 -5.49 6.02
N ALA A 236 -18.44 -6.38 5.34
CA ALA A 236 -19.54 -7.15 5.92
C ALA A 236 -19.07 -8.30 6.82
N TRP A 237 -17.84 -8.81 6.64
CA TRP A 237 -17.28 -9.92 7.40
C TRP A 237 -17.46 -9.82 8.93
N PRO A 238 -17.09 -8.71 9.60
CA PRO A 238 -17.20 -8.60 11.07
C PRO A 238 -18.63 -8.58 11.61
N THR A 239 -19.64 -8.29 10.78
CA THR A 239 -21.02 -8.03 11.23
C THR A 239 -22.04 -9.07 10.73
N MET A 240 -21.78 -9.71 9.60
CA MET A 240 -22.64 -10.75 9.02
C MET A 240 -22.24 -12.15 9.47
N ARG A 241 -23.19 -13.09 9.41
CA ARG A 241 -22.85 -14.51 9.60
C ARG A 241 -22.02 -14.98 8.42
N HIS A 242 -20.84 -15.53 8.70
CA HIS A 242 -19.88 -15.94 7.68
C HIS A 242 -20.51 -16.88 6.65
N GLU A 243 -21.40 -17.80 7.04
CA GLU A 243 -22.07 -18.74 6.14
C GLU A 243 -22.92 -18.06 5.05
N GLN A 244 -23.41 -16.84 5.30
CA GLN A 244 -24.16 -16.06 4.31
C GLN A 244 -23.24 -15.45 3.25
N LEU A 245 -21.99 -15.14 3.61
CA LEU A 245 -20.99 -14.56 2.72
C LEU A 245 -20.23 -15.64 1.93
N LEU A 246 -20.16 -16.87 2.45
CA LEU A 246 -19.37 -17.98 1.90
C LEU A 246 -19.58 -18.22 0.38
N PRO A 247 -20.80 -18.23 -0.18
CA PRO A 247 -20.98 -18.45 -1.62
C PRO A 247 -20.30 -17.37 -2.47
N LEU A 248 -20.36 -16.11 -2.03
CA LEU A 248 -19.74 -14.99 -2.73
C LEU A 248 -18.22 -15.01 -2.54
N ILE A 249 -17.74 -15.27 -1.32
CA ILE A 249 -16.31 -15.42 -1.02
C ILE A 249 -15.67 -16.52 -1.89
N ARG A 250 -16.29 -17.71 -1.96
CA ARG A 250 -15.83 -18.81 -2.83
C ARG A 250 -15.82 -18.40 -4.29
N LYS A 251 -16.88 -17.73 -4.76
CA LYS A 251 -16.97 -17.24 -6.15
C LYS A 251 -15.83 -16.29 -6.45
N LEU A 252 -15.59 -15.30 -5.60
CA LEU A 252 -14.52 -14.31 -5.78
C LEU A 252 -13.13 -14.96 -5.77
N ALA A 253 -12.86 -15.82 -4.78
CA ALA A 253 -11.59 -16.53 -4.68
C ALA A 253 -11.32 -17.46 -5.88
N THR A 254 -12.35 -18.11 -6.43
CA THR A 254 -12.17 -19.06 -7.55
C THR A 254 -12.30 -18.43 -8.92
N THR A 255 -12.85 -17.21 -9.03
CA THR A 255 -12.96 -16.48 -10.29
C THR A 255 -11.61 -15.87 -10.61
N ARG A 256 -10.86 -16.53 -11.50
CA ARG A 256 -9.56 -16.05 -11.98
C ARG A 256 -9.79 -14.85 -12.91
N ASP A 257 -9.45 -13.64 -12.48
CA ASP A 257 -9.35 -12.50 -13.38
C ASP A 257 -8.12 -12.72 -14.30
N PRO A 258 -8.27 -12.73 -15.64
CA PRO A 258 -7.14 -12.84 -16.55
C PRO A 258 -6.24 -11.60 -16.58
N ARG A 259 -6.61 -10.51 -15.91
CA ARG A 259 -5.75 -9.34 -15.74
C ARG A 259 -4.60 -9.67 -14.78
N PRO A 260 -3.37 -9.22 -15.05
CA PRO A 260 -2.26 -9.41 -14.13
C PRO A 260 -2.64 -8.82 -12.76
N ALA A 261 -2.48 -9.64 -11.72
CA ALA A 261 -2.80 -9.30 -10.34
C ALA A 261 -2.28 -7.90 -10.00
N TRP A 262 -3.19 -6.93 -9.91
CA TRP A 262 -2.89 -5.73 -9.15
C TRP A 262 -2.69 -6.14 -7.68
N PRO A 263 -1.80 -5.50 -6.92
CA PRO A 263 -1.21 -6.08 -5.72
C PRO A 263 -2.16 -6.32 -4.52
N HIS A 264 -3.48 -6.11 -4.62
CA HIS A 264 -4.33 -5.95 -3.43
C HIS A 264 -5.68 -6.68 -3.37
N ASN A 265 -6.08 -7.48 -4.36
CA ASN A 265 -7.40 -8.16 -4.30
C ASN A 265 -7.31 -9.67 -3.97
N ASN A 266 -6.67 -9.98 -2.83
CA ASN A 266 -6.72 -11.32 -2.21
C ASN A 266 -7.60 -11.33 -0.95
N GLY A 267 -8.43 -10.30 -0.74
CA GLY A 267 -9.28 -10.16 0.44
C GLY A 267 -10.23 -11.35 0.58
N ALA A 268 -10.88 -11.76 -0.51
CA ALA A 268 -11.76 -12.93 -0.50
C ALA A 268 -11.03 -14.23 -0.11
N PHE A 269 -9.79 -14.45 -0.57
CA PHE A 269 -8.99 -15.63 -0.17
C PHE A 269 -8.64 -15.60 1.31
N ARG A 270 -8.26 -14.43 1.84
CA ARG A 270 -7.96 -14.26 3.27
C ARG A 270 -9.17 -14.62 4.13
N LEU A 271 -10.34 -14.07 3.80
CA LEU A 271 -11.59 -14.37 4.51
C LEU A 271 -11.98 -15.85 4.38
N TRP A 272 -11.76 -16.47 3.21
CA TRP A 272 -12.05 -17.89 3.03
C TRP A 272 -11.17 -18.77 3.91
N CYS A 273 -9.86 -18.53 3.93
CA CYS A 273 -8.90 -19.26 4.76
C CYS A 273 -9.11 -19.00 6.26
N GLU A 274 -9.57 -17.80 6.64
CA GLU A 274 -9.92 -17.49 8.03
C GLU A 274 -11.17 -18.26 8.50
N GLY A 275 -12.25 -18.25 7.71
CA GLY A 275 -13.51 -18.89 8.10
C GLY A 275 -13.57 -20.40 7.87
N TRP A 276 -12.88 -20.90 6.84
CA TRP A 276 -12.94 -22.30 6.41
C TRP A 276 -11.56 -22.80 5.97
N PRO A 277 -10.58 -22.89 6.90
CA PRO A 277 -9.19 -23.17 6.59
C PRO A 277 -9.00 -24.47 5.80
N GLU A 278 -9.62 -25.58 6.24
CA GLU A 278 -9.46 -26.88 5.56
C GLU A 278 -9.93 -26.85 4.08
N GLU A 279 -10.99 -26.11 3.80
CA GLU A 279 -11.52 -25.98 2.43
C GLU A 279 -10.63 -25.08 1.58
N CYS A 280 -10.19 -23.96 2.14
CA CYS A 280 -9.28 -23.02 1.48
C CYS A 280 -7.95 -23.71 1.14
N ASP A 281 -7.39 -24.47 2.09
CA ASP A 281 -6.14 -25.21 1.92
C ASP A 281 -6.23 -26.20 0.76
N ALA A 282 -7.30 -26.99 0.74
CA ALA A 282 -7.56 -27.94 -0.34
C ALA A 282 -7.71 -27.24 -1.70
N ALA A 283 -8.30 -26.05 -1.74
CA ALA A 283 -8.45 -25.26 -2.95
C ALA A 283 -7.10 -24.73 -3.47
N ILE A 284 -6.25 -24.17 -2.59
CA ILE A 284 -4.94 -23.65 -2.98
C ILE A 284 -4.03 -24.80 -3.47
N VAL A 285 -3.99 -25.93 -2.76
CA VAL A 285 -3.19 -27.11 -3.18
C VAL A 285 -3.66 -27.64 -4.53
N ARG A 286 -4.98 -27.71 -4.76
CA ARG A 286 -5.53 -28.11 -6.06
C ARG A 286 -5.12 -27.12 -7.16
N ASP A 287 -5.23 -25.82 -6.91
CA ASP A 287 -4.86 -24.81 -7.91
C ASP A 287 -3.38 -24.84 -8.25
N VAL A 288 -2.51 -25.11 -7.26
CA VAL A 288 -1.07 -25.33 -7.48
C VAL A 288 -0.82 -26.57 -8.36
N LEU A 289 -1.54 -27.67 -8.11
CA LEU A 289 -1.47 -28.90 -8.90
C LEU A 289 -1.93 -28.70 -10.36
N GLU A 290 -3.02 -27.96 -10.56
CA GLU A 290 -3.59 -27.69 -11.89
C GLU A 290 -2.74 -26.67 -12.67
N SER A 291 -2.35 -25.58 -12.01
CA SER A 291 -1.61 -24.48 -12.62
C SER A 291 -0.97 -23.58 -11.55
N ASN A 292 0.22 -23.97 -11.08
CA ASN A 292 1.08 -23.11 -10.25
C ASN A 292 1.38 -21.74 -10.87
N THR A 293 1.12 -21.54 -12.17
CA THR A 293 1.39 -20.26 -12.83
C THR A 293 0.35 -19.18 -12.54
N ASN A 294 -0.83 -19.55 -12.02
CA ASN A 294 -1.96 -18.65 -11.88
C ASN A 294 -2.33 -18.34 -10.42
N VAL A 295 -1.65 -18.94 -9.45
CA VAL A 295 -1.88 -18.68 -8.03
C VAL A 295 -0.91 -17.60 -7.56
N ASP A 296 -1.43 -16.55 -6.95
CA ASP A 296 -0.63 -15.47 -6.39
C ASP A 296 0.19 -15.94 -5.18
N LYS A 297 1.39 -15.37 -4.99
CA LYS A 297 2.27 -15.77 -3.88
C LYS A 297 1.64 -15.49 -2.51
N GLU A 298 0.91 -14.38 -2.39
CA GLU A 298 0.26 -13.98 -1.15
C GLU A 298 -0.90 -14.91 -0.79
N VAL A 299 -1.55 -15.51 -1.79
CA VAL A 299 -2.56 -16.57 -1.57
C VAL A 299 -1.88 -17.85 -1.07
N ILE A 300 -0.77 -18.27 -1.68
CA ILE A 300 -0.03 -19.47 -1.26
C ILE A 300 0.47 -19.31 0.19
N LEU A 301 0.87 -18.10 0.59
CA LEU A 301 1.33 -17.83 1.97
C LEU A 301 0.26 -18.04 3.04
N LEU A 302 -1.04 -18.08 2.68
CA LEU A 302 -2.14 -18.39 3.59
C LEU A 302 -2.18 -19.88 3.98
N LEU A 303 -1.57 -20.77 3.19
CA LEU A 303 -1.47 -22.18 3.54
C LEU A 303 -0.70 -22.35 4.87
N PRO A 304 -1.20 -23.20 5.79
CA PRO A 304 -0.41 -23.61 6.93
C PRO A 304 0.80 -24.44 6.46
N GLU A 305 1.83 -24.50 7.31
CA GLU A 305 2.99 -25.34 7.05
C GLU A 305 2.60 -26.84 7.16
N ALA A 306 2.62 -27.55 6.04
CA ALA A 306 2.28 -28.98 5.95
C ALA A 306 3.13 -29.71 4.90
N GLU A 307 3.20 -31.04 4.98
CA GLU A 307 3.87 -31.86 3.96
C GLU A 307 2.85 -32.43 2.97
N HIS A 308 2.88 -31.94 1.72
CA HIS A 308 2.05 -32.41 0.62
C HIS A 308 2.87 -33.22 -0.39
N ARG A 309 2.92 -34.54 -0.19
CA ARG A 309 3.76 -35.44 -1.01
C ARG A 309 3.29 -35.53 -2.47
N GLU A 310 2.02 -35.25 -2.71
CA GLU A 310 1.42 -35.13 -4.04
C GLU A 310 2.08 -34.03 -4.88
N LEU A 311 2.71 -33.03 -4.25
CA LEU A 311 3.43 -31.95 -4.93
C LEU A 311 4.89 -32.30 -5.25
N ASP A 312 5.48 -33.31 -4.61
CA ASP A 312 6.93 -33.58 -4.67
C ASP A 312 7.46 -33.64 -6.11
N LYS A 313 6.81 -34.44 -6.96
CA LYS A 313 7.23 -34.62 -8.36
C LYS A 313 7.12 -33.34 -9.17
N LEU A 314 6.06 -32.56 -8.95
CA LEU A 314 5.84 -31.27 -9.62
C LEU A 314 6.94 -30.28 -9.23
N LEU A 315 7.19 -30.13 -7.93
CA LEU A 315 8.18 -29.18 -7.39
C LEU A 315 9.60 -29.57 -7.77
N GLU A 316 9.96 -30.85 -7.72
CA GLU A 316 11.26 -31.32 -8.20
C GLU A 316 11.48 -31.04 -9.69
N THR A 317 10.44 -31.20 -10.51
CA THR A 317 10.53 -30.93 -11.95
C THR A 317 10.78 -29.44 -12.18
N LYS A 318 10.04 -28.57 -11.51
CA LYS A 318 10.20 -27.11 -11.57
C LYS A 318 11.60 -26.65 -11.14
N LEU A 319 12.13 -27.19 -10.03
CA LEU A 319 13.49 -26.85 -9.56
C LEU A 319 14.60 -27.34 -10.52
N LYS A 320 14.32 -28.32 -11.39
CA LYS A 320 15.27 -28.82 -12.39
C LYS A 320 15.15 -28.07 -13.72
N ASP A 321 14.07 -27.35 -13.95
CA ASP A 321 13.83 -26.60 -15.18
C ASP A 321 14.68 -25.32 -15.20
N PRO A 322 15.61 -25.14 -16.17
CA PRO A 322 16.39 -23.92 -16.28
C PRO A 322 15.52 -22.67 -16.57
N ALA A 323 14.32 -22.83 -17.14
CA ALA A 323 13.43 -21.71 -17.46
C ALA A 323 12.99 -20.96 -16.20
N ILE A 324 12.91 -21.62 -15.03
CA ILE A 324 12.51 -20.99 -13.77
C ILE A 324 13.44 -19.85 -13.38
N LEU A 325 14.72 -19.91 -13.78
CA LEU A 325 15.72 -18.86 -13.50
C LEU A 325 15.51 -17.59 -14.30
N HIS A 326 14.79 -17.68 -15.41
CA HIS A 326 14.46 -16.56 -16.28
C HIS A 326 13.06 -16.01 -16.00
N ASP A 327 12.34 -16.57 -15.03
CA ASP A 327 11.02 -16.14 -14.59
C ASP A 327 11.02 -15.92 -13.07
N PRO A 328 11.35 -14.69 -12.61
CA PRO A 328 11.41 -14.37 -11.19
C PRO A 328 10.09 -14.62 -10.46
N LEU A 329 8.95 -14.35 -11.11
CA LEU A 329 7.63 -14.56 -10.52
C LEU A 329 7.35 -16.05 -10.29
N GLN A 330 7.66 -16.90 -11.27
CA GLN A 330 7.50 -18.36 -11.10
C GLN A 330 8.50 -18.94 -10.10
N SER A 331 9.73 -18.41 -10.05
CA SER A 331 10.71 -18.77 -9.03
C SER A 331 10.17 -18.50 -7.63
N GLN A 332 9.68 -17.28 -7.37
CA GLN A 332 9.11 -16.90 -6.07
C GLN A 332 7.90 -17.77 -5.72
N ARG A 333 6.92 -17.90 -6.63
CA ARG A 333 5.72 -18.73 -6.38
C ARG A 333 6.08 -20.18 -6.05
N THR A 334 6.99 -20.78 -6.82
CA THR A 334 7.45 -22.15 -6.57
C THR A 334 8.15 -22.27 -5.21
N ALA A 335 8.98 -21.29 -4.84
CA ALA A 335 9.67 -21.27 -3.57
C ALA A 335 8.70 -21.16 -2.38
N VAL A 336 7.68 -20.31 -2.47
CA VAL A 336 6.61 -20.18 -1.46
C VAL A 336 5.80 -21.47 -1.32
N VAL A 337 5.45 -22.15 -2.43
CA VAL A 337 4.80 -23.47 -2.35
C VAL A 337 5.69 -24.47 -1.63
N ILE A 338 7.00 -24.48 -1.91
CA ILE A 338 7.95 -25.36 -1.22
C ILE A 338 8.00 -25.02 0.28
N LEU A 339 8.06 -23.74 0.64
CA LEU A 339 8.00 -23.26 2.02
C LEU A 339 6.79 -23.83 2.75
N ARG A 340 5.57 -23.59 2.23
CA ARG A 340 4.33 -23.96 2.92
C ARG A 340 3.98 -25.44 2.81
N ALA A 341 4.15 -26.04 1.63
CA ALA A 341 3.58 -27.34 1.31
C ALA A 341 4.62 -28.43 0.93
N GLY A 342 5.90 -28.08 0.74
CA GLY A 342 6.94 -29.05 0.36
C GLY A 342 7.11 -30.16 1.40
N SER A 343 7.16 -31.42 0.97
CA SER A 343 7.49 -32.52 1.87
C SER A 343 9.00 -32.64 2.09
N ARG A 344 9.45 -33.31 3.15
CA ARG A 344 10.89 -33.54 3.40
C ARG A 344 11.64 -34.25 2.27
N ASN A 345 10.94 -34.94 1.37
CA ASN A 345 11.56 -35.72 0.29
C ASN A 345 12.29 -34.83 -0.72
N ILE A 346 11.83 -33.59 -0.92
CA ILE A 346 12.42 -32.67 -1.91
C ILE A 346 13.60 -31.87 -1.34
N ALA A 347 14.00 -32.09 -0.08
CA ALA A 347 15.07 -31.33 0.57
C ALA A 347 16.39 -31.35 -0.21
N SER A 348 16.75 -32.50 -0.78
CA SER A 348 17.97 -32.62 -1.61
C SER A 348 17.85 -31.88 -2.95
N ALA A 349 16.64 -31.80 -3.53
CA ALA A 349 16.40 -31.06 -4.76
C ALA A 349 16.48 -29.54 -4.53
N VAL A 350 15.94 -29.05 -3.42
CA VAL A 350 16.06 -27.66 -2.98
C VAL A 350 17.52 -27.28 -2.72
N ASP A 351 18.24 -28.12 -1.97
CA ASP A 351 19.65 -27.88 -1.66
C ASP A 351 20.50 -27.80 -2.95
N SER A 352 20.25 -28.72 -3.90
CA SER A 352 20.89 -28.70 -5.22
C SER A 352 20.52 -27.46 -6.05
N PHE A 353 19.29 -26.96 -5.92
CA PHE A 353 18.86 -25.73 -6.60
C PHE A 353 19.59 -24.51 -6.04
N LEU A 354 19.69 -24.37 -4.73
CA LEU A 354 20.44 -23.29 -4.07
C LEU A 354 21.93 -23.31 -4.48
N ASP A 355 22.54 -24.50 -4.59
CA ASP A 355 23.91 -24.61 -5.09
C ASP A 355 24.07 -24.13 -6.54
N ARG A 356 23.17 -24.51 -7.43
CA ARG A 356 23.20 -24.09 -8.84
C ARG A 356 22.89 -22.61 -9.03
N THR A 357 22.00 -22.06 -8.21
CA THR A 357 21.53 -20.67 -8.31
C THR A 357 22.35 -19.69 -7.48
N ARG A 358 23.48 -20.15 -6.93
CA ARG A 358 24.34 -19.39 -6.04
C ARG A 358 24.81 -18.03 -6.59
N ARG A 359 24.85 -17.85 -7.93
CA ARG A 359 25.20 -16.57 -8.60
C ARG A 359 23.99 -15.66 -8.89
N TRP A 360 22.78 -16.19 -8.81
CA TRP A 360 21.53 -15.49 -9.13
C TRP A 360 20.91 -14.78 -7.91
N CYS A 361 21.45 -15.07 -6.72
CA CYS A 361 21.11 -14.42 -5.46
C CYS A 361 21.37 -12.89 -5.47
N ASP A 362 22.16 -12.39 -6.42
CA ASP A 362 22.61 -10.99 -6.45
C ASP A 362 21.67 -10.05 -7.25
N GLY A 363 20.54 -10.57 -7.78
CA GLY A 363 19.51 -9.76 -8.44
C GLY A 363 18.42 -9.27 -7.49
N GLU A 364 17.68 -8.24 -7.90
CA GLU A 364 16.61 -7.56 -7.13
C GLU A 364 15.56 -8.52 -6.54
N HIS A 365 15.26 -9.63 -7.23
CA HIS A 365 14.26 -10.61 -6.81
C HIS A 365 14.84 -11.95 -6.32
N GLY A 366 16.17 -12.10 -6.33
CA GLY A 366 16.83 -13.37 -5.99
C GLY A 366 16.75 -13.71 -4.50
N GLY A 367 16.72 -12.69 -3.64
CA GLY A 367 16.66 -12.84 -2.19
C GLY A 367 15.37 -13.47 -1.67
N GLU A 368 14.23 -13.18 -2.30
CA GLU A 368 12.92 -13.70 -1.89
C GLU A 368 12.82 -15.22 -2.04
N ALA A 369 13.02 -15.73 -3.26
CA ALA A 369 12.97 -17.17 -3.51
C ALA A 369 13.99 -17.94 -2.66
N TRP A 370 15.17 -17.36 -2.40
CA TRP A 370 16.16 -17.95 -1.50
C TRP A 370 15.68 -17.96 -0.05
N GLY A 371 15.07 -16.88 0.43
CA GLY A 371 14.48 -16.80 1.77
C GLY A 371 13.45 -17.90 2.00
N ASP A 372 12.51 -18.08 1.07
CA ASP A 372 11.48 -19.11 1.15
C ASP A 372 12.07 -20.53 1.15
N LEU A 373 13.02 -20.82 0.25
CA LEU A 373 13.68 -22.13 0.17
C LEU A 373 14.53 -22.44 1.41
N ILE A 374 15.22 -21.44 1.97
CA ILE A 374 15.95 -21.59 3.23
C ILE A 374 14.98 -21.80 4.39
N GLY A 375 13.85 -21.07 4.42
CA GLY A 375 12.78 -21.24 5.39
C GLY A 375 12.20 -22.66 5.37
N TYR A 376 11.97 -23.21 4.18
CA TYR A 376 11.62 -24.61 3.98
C TYR A 376 12.68 -25.55 4.57
N LEU A 377 13.96 -25.31 4.29
CA LEU A 377 15.04 -26.14 4.84
C LEU A 377 15.04 -26.09 6.37
N PHE A 378 14.80 -24.95 7.01
CA PHE A 378 14.62 -24.92 8.46
C PHE A 378 13.45 -25.75 8.95
N ARG A 379 12.33 -25.79 8.20
CA ARG A 379 11.16 -26.61 8.55
C ARG A 379 11.45 -28.11 8.50
N VAL A 380 12.12 -28.60 7.45
CA VAL A 380 12.29 -30.06 7.24
C VAL A 380 13.69 -30.60 7.60
N SER A 381 14.70 -29.73 7.68
CA SER A 381 16.10 -30.06 7.92
C SER A 381 16.87 -28.86 8.54
N PRO A 382 16.64 -28.55 9.83
CA PRO A 382 17.20 -27.37 10.49
C PRO A 382 18.71 -27.18 10.30
N GLU A 383 19.48 -28.28 10.31
CA GLU A 383 20.93 -28.23 10.08
C GLU A 383 21.30 -27.71 8.68
N ARG A 384 20.57 -28.13 7.63
CA ARG A 384 20.78 -27.63 6.27
C ARG A 384 20.35 -26.17 6.16
N GLY A 385 19.19 -25.82 6.74
CA GLY A 385 18.72 -24.43 6.80
C GLY A 385 19.74 -23.50 7.46
N ALA A 386 20.25 -23.89 8.64
CA ALA A 386 21.25 -23.15 9.38
C ALA A 386 22.55 -22.93 8.60
N LYS A 387 23.03 -23.98 7.91
CA LYS A 387 24.20 -23.90 7.05
C LYS A 387 23.96 -22.92 5.90
N ARG A 388 22.85 -23.04 5.17
CA ARG A 388 22.55 -22.20 4.01
C ARG A 388 22.33 -20.74 4.37
N LEU A 389 21.63 -20.47 5.49
CA LEU A 389 21.49 -19.12 6.00
C LEU A 389 22.85 -18.54 6.37
N SER A 390 23.67 -19.27 7.12
CA SER A 390 25.02 -18.80 7.48
C SER A 390 25.88 -18.47 6.26
N GLU A 391 25.82 -19.31 5.21
CA GLU A 391 26.51 -19.06 3.94
C GLU A 391 26.00 -17.79 3.23
N ALA A 392 24.68 -17.56 3.23
CA ALA A 392 24.06 -16.38 2.62
C ALA A 392 24.44 -15.08 3.36
N LEU A 393 24.49 -15.09 4.70
CA LEU A 393 24.75 -13.90 5.52
C LEU A 393 26.23 -13.52 5.62
N GLN A 394 27.14 -14.48 5.41
CA GLN A 394 28.59 -14.26 5.54
C GLN A 394 29.31 -13.97 4.22
N ALA A 395 28.57 -13.97 3.10
CA ALA A 395 29.14 -13.67 1.79
C ALA A 395 29.43 -12.17 1.65
N LYS A 396 30.72 -11.83 1.55
CA LYS A 396 31.21 -10.44 1.49
C LYS A 396 30.77 -9.69 0.24
N ASP A 397 30.65 -10.40 -0.87
CA ASP A 397 30.43 -9.87 -2.22
C ASP A 397 28.98 -10.02 -2.70
N ARG A 398 28.06 -10.41 -1.82
CA ARG A 398 26.69 -10.76 -2.19
C ARG A 398 25.66 -9.95 -1.44
N TYR A 399 24.72 -9.40 -2.20
CA TYR A 399 23.64 -8.56 -1.67
C TYR A 399 22.43 -9.37 -1.20
N CYS A 400 22.42 -10.68 -1.46
CA CYS A 400 21.29 -11.56 -1.19
C CYS A 400 20.91 -11.70 0.29
N GLY A 401 21.89 -11.62 1.20
CA GLY A 401 21.67 -11.90 2.62
C GLY A 401 20.62 -10.99 3.27
N GLY A 402 20.55 -9.72 2.85
CA GLY A 402 19.52 -8.80 3.33
C GLY A 402 18.12 -9.21 2.89
N GLY A 403 17.93 -9.49 1.59
CA GLY A 403 16.65 -9.95 1.05
C GLY A 403 16.19 -11.29 1.65
N VAL A 404 17.12 -12.21 1.92
CA VAL A 404 16.83 -13.49 2.61
C VAL A 404 16.29 -13.24 4.02
N LEU A 405 16.90 -12.34 4.79
CA LEU A 405 16.42 -12.01 6.14
C LEU A 405 15.07 -11.29 6.13
N GLY A 406 14.88 -10.34 5.22
CA GLY A 406 13.60 -9.65 5.06
C GLY A 406 12.47 -10.63 4.77
N THR A 407 12.72 -11.57 3.86
CA THR A 407 11.76 -12.63 3.51
C THR A 407 11.46 -13.52 4.71
N LEU A 408 12.49 -14.08 5.35
CA LEU A 408 12.32 -14.95 6.52
C LEU A 408 11.58 -14.25 7.67
N GLY A 409 11.82 -12.96 7.89
CA GLY A 409 11.10 -12.18 8.91
C GLY A 409 9.61 -12.03 8.60
N SER A 410 9.28 -11.84 7.32
CA SER A 410 7.89 -11.73 6.87
C SER A 410 7.14 -13.06 6.89
N VAL A 411 7.71 -14.12 6.31
CA VAL A 411 6.95 -15.35 6.00
C VAL A 411 7.08 -16.47 7.04
N ARG A 412 8.19 -16.48 7.80
CA ARG A 412 8.52 -17.53 8.78
C ARG A 412 9.49 -17.04 9.88
N PRO A 413 9.09 -16.07 10.72
CA PRO A 413 9.89 -15.71 11.87
C PRO A 413 10.00 -16.90 12.83
N SER A 414 11.19 -17.15 13.38
CA SER A 414 11.43 -18.34 14.22
C SER A 414 12.62 -18.14 15.16
N GLU A 415 12.50 -18.66 16.38
CA GLU A 415 13.58 -18.61 17.39
C GLU A 415 14.86 -19.30 16.94
N ASP A 416 14.76 -20.34 16.11
CA ASP A 416 15.90 -21.09 15.56
C ASP A 416 16.81 -20.22 14.67
N LEU A 417 16.28 -19.10 14.16
CA LEU A 417 17.04 -18.16 13.34
C LEU A 417 17.89 -17.21 14.20
N ILE A 418 17.46 -16.94 15.45
CA ILE A 418 18.03 -15.88 16.30
C ILE A 418 19.54 -16.01 16.52
N PRO A 419 20.12 -17.19 16.81
CA PRO A 419 21.57 -17.30 16.99
C PRO A 419 22.36 -16.93 15.73
N ILE A 420 21.83 -17.27 14.56
CA ILE A 420 22.49 -17.02 13.27
C ILE A 420 22.35 -15.54 12.89
N VAL A 421 21.17 -14.96 13.09
CA VAL A 421 20.90 -13.54 12.84
C VAL A 421 21.71 -12.65 13.79
N THR A 422 21.79 -13.02 15.09
CA THR A 422 22.61 -12.30 16.07
C THR A 422 24.07 -12.25 15.64
N LYS A 423 24.62 -13.36 15.13
CA LYS A 423 25.98 -13.40 14.57
C LYS A 423 26.13 -12.55 13.31
N ALA A 424 25.06 -12.37 12.53
CA ALA A 424 25.07 -11.58 11.30
C ALA A 424 25.12 -10.06 11.55
N LEU A 425 24.87 -9.58 12.78
CA LEU A 425 25.14 -8.19 13.17
C LEU A 425 26.60 -7.79 12.92
N ASP A 426 27.51 -8.75 13.07
CA ASP A 426 28.96 -8.56 12.84
C ASP A 426 29.36 -8.88 11.39
N SER A 427 28.41 -8.98 10.46
CA SER A 427 28.70 -9.24 9.06
C SER A 427 29.59 -8.14 8.47
N PRO A 428 30.60 -8.50 7.66
CA PRO A 428 31.37 -7.52 6.89
C PRO A 428 30.53 -6.83 5.80
N ASN A 429 29.38 -7.40 5.42
CA ASN A 429 28.41 -6.74 4.56
C ASN A 429 27.44 -5.93 5.44
N LEU A 430 27.52 -4.60 5.33
CA LEU A 430 26.76 -3.69 6.18
C LEU A 430 25.24 -3.76 5.92
N SER A 431 24.82 -4.08 4.69
CA SER A 431 23.40 -4.31 4.38
C SER A 431 22.86 -5.56 5.05
N VAL A 432 23.68 -6.61 5.17
CA VAL A 432 23.32 -7.81 5.95
C VAL A 432 23.24 -7.49 7.45
N ALA A 433 24.19 -6.73 7.97
CA ALA A 433 24.18 -6.32 9.37
C ALA A 433 22.96 -5.45 9.71
N GLU A 434 22.57 -4.55 8.79
CA GLU A 434 21.36 -3.73 8.91
C GLU A 434 20.10 -4.62 8.94
N SER A 435 19.97 -5.52 7.97
CA SER A 435 18.83 -6.44 7.88
C SER A 435 18.74 -7.36 9.12
N ALA A 436 19.89 -7.77 9.65
CA ALA A 436 19.96 -8.54 10.89
C ALA A 436 19.49 -7.73 12.10
N ALA A 437 19.85 -6.45 12.18
CA ALA A 437 19.37 -5.56 13.23
C ALA A 437 17.84 -5.42 13.18
N LEU A 438 17.30 -5.12 12.00
CA LEU A 438 15.85 -4.98 11.79
C LEU A 438 15.10 -6.27 12.13
N TYR A 439 15.62 -7.44 11.72
CA TYR A 439 15.03 -8.73 12.07
C TYR A 439 14.98 -8.92 13.60
N LEU A 440 16.06 -8.62 14.31
CA LEU A 440 16.12 -8.77 15.77
C LEU A 440 15.22 -7.76 16.50
N GLY A 441 15.11 -6.53 16.03
CA GLY A 441 14.14 -5.56 16.58
C GLY A 441 12.70 -6.05 16.43
N ALA A 442 12.37 -6.63 15.27
CA ALA A 442 11.01 -7.10 14.97
C ALA A 442 10.65 -8.44 15.64
N HIS A 443 11.61 -9.36 15.79
CA HIS A 443 11.34 -10.75 16.17
C HIS A 443 12.26 -11.31 17.27
N GLY A 444 13.35 -10.63 17.60
CA GLY A 444 14.34 -11.10 18.57
C GLY A 444 13.84 -11.03 20.01
N PRO A 445 14.28 -11.93 20.90
CA PRO A 445 13.97 -11.83 22.32
C PRO A 445 14.72 -10.65 22.95
N ALA A 446 14.25 -10.17 24.11
CA ALA A 446 14.86 -9.06 24.85
C ALA A 446 16.37 -9.26 25.12
N SER A 447 16.84 -10.50 25.24
CA SER A 447 18.26 -10.83 25.41
C SER A 447 19.16 -10.43 24.22
N THR A 448 18.59 -10.03 23.07
CA THR A 448 19.34 -9.57 21.91
C THR A 448 19.63 -8.07 21.92
N GLU A 449 18.99 -7.32 22.82
CA GLU A 449 19.18 -5.87 22.95
C GLU A 449 20.66 -5.49 23.17
N ASP A 450 21.35 -6.19 24.07
CA ASP A 450 22.77 -5.97 24.35
C ASP A 450 23.67 -6.18 23.12
N ALA A 451 23.27 -7.05 22.19
CA ALA A 451 24.02 -7.27 20.95
C ALA A 451 23.86 -6.10 19.98
N LEU A 452 22.65 -5.52 19.90
CA LEU A 452 22.36 -4.33 19.10
C LEU A 452 23.10 -3.11 19.64
N TRP A 453 23.07 -2.88 20.96
CA TRP A 453 23.83 -1.81 21.61
C TRP A 453 25.32 -1.92 21.34
N ARG A 454 25.92 -3.11 21.55
CA ARG A 454 27.35 -3.33 21.26
C ARG A 454 27.70 -2.99 19.81
N ARG A 455 26.86 -3.41 18.86
CA ARG A 455 27.12 -3.16 17.44
C ARG A 455 27.04 -1.67 17.11
N LEU A 456 26.04 -0.97 17.66
CA LEU A 456 25.86 0.47 17.47
C LEU A 456 27.01 1.28 18.10
N GLU A 457 27.43 0.93 19.31
CA GLU A 457 28.57 1.56 19.98
C GLU A 457 29.88 1.36 19.22
N ALA A 458 30.10 0.16 18.67
CA ALA A 458 31.24 -0.12 17.82
C ALA A 458 31.23 0.78 16.58
N LEU A 459 30.08 0.94 15.91
CA LEU A 459 29.91 1.85 14.78
C LEU A 459 30.23 3.29 15.19
N TRP A 460 29.66 3.77 16.29
CA TRP A 460 29.91 5.11 16.81
C TRP A 460 31.39 5.34 17.11
N SER A 461 32.07 4.39 17.73
CA SER A 461 33.49 4.53 18.08
C SER A 461 34.38 4.75 16.85
N VAL A 462 34.02 4.17 15.70
CA VAL A 462 34.78 4.28 14.45
C VAL A 462 34.48 5.59 13.71
N TRP A 463 33.22 6.05 13.76
CA TRP A 463 32.75 7.15 12.92
C TRP A 463 32.54 8.49 13.64
N ARG A 464 32.62 8.54 14.97
CA ARG A 464 32.33 9.76 15.77
C ARG A 464 33.10 11.00 15.31
N ASP A 465 34.41 10.87 15.09
CA ASP A 465 35.27 11.99 14.68
C ASP A 465 35.15 12.37 13.20
N ARG A 466 34.39 11.59 12.42
CA ARG A 466 34.16 11.78 10.98
C ARG A 466 32.70 11.65 10.59
N SER A 467 31.80 11.96 11.52
CA SER A 467 30.35 11.88 11.35
C SER A 467 29.83 12.75 10.19
N SER A 468 30.50 13.88 9.93
CA SER A 468 30.20 14.76 8.78
C SER A 468 30.36 14.07 7.43
N GLU A 469 31.12 12.97 7.34
CA GLU A 469 31.24 12.19 6.12
C GLU A 469 29.98 11.36 5.79
N LEU A 470 29.05 11.20 6.74
CA LEU A 470 27.81 10.42 6.60
C LEU A 470 26.59 11.28 6.20
N SER A 471 26.72 12.62 6.19
CA SER A 471 25.58 13.55 6.13
C SER A 471 25.01 13.87 4.73
N ASN A 472 25.24 13.05 3.70
CA ASN A 472 24.80 13.38 2.33
C ASN A 472 23.90 12.29 1.70
N PRO A 473 22.56 12.41 1.81
CA PRO A 473 21.62 11.37 1.36
C PRO A 473 21.16 11.50 -0.11
N LEU A 474 21.66 12.47 -0.87
CA LEU A 474 21.14 12.75 -2.24
C LEU A 474 21.63 11.79 -3.33
N THR A 475 22.38 10.74 -3.01
CA THR A 475 22.70 9.65 -3.95
C THR A 475 21.96 8.38 -3.56
N GLY A 476 20.63 8.44 -3.56
CA GLY A 476 19.72 7.30 -3.46
C GLY A 476 19.65 6.50 -4.76
N GLY A 477 20.78 5.92 -5.16
CA GLY A 477 20.88 5.00 -6.29
C GLY A 477 22.00 4.01 -6.03
N PHE A 478 21.86 2.79 -6.57
CA PHE A 478 22.85 1.71 -6.53
C PHE A 478 24.29 2.27 -6.61
N GLY A 479 25.00 2.28 -5.48
CA GLY A 479 26.36 2.86 -5.39
C GLY A 479 26.64 3.81 -4.22
N ALA A 480 25.86 3.84 -3.14
CA ALA A 480 26.11 4.72 -1.98
C ALA A 480 27.46 4.48 -1.26
N GLY A 481 28.19 3.42 -1.63
CA GLY A 481 29.48 3.04 -1.09
C GLY A 481 29.44 2.79 0.42
N THR A 482 30.60 2.52 1.01
CA THR A 482 30.74 2.21 2.44
C THR A 482 30.12 3.26 3.36
N LYS A 483 30.06 4.53 2.95
CA LYS A 483 29.51 5.65 3.75
C LYS A 483 27.99 5.59 3.84
N GLY A 484 27.30 5.44 2.71
CA GLY A 484 25.84 5.31 2.71
C GLY A 484 25.39 4.03 3.40
N GLU A 485 26.10 2.92 3.19
CA GLU A 485 25.83 1.67 3.90
C GLU A 485 26.05 1.78 5.42
N THR A 486 27.05 2.57 5.86
CA THR A 486 27.27 2.85 7.29
C THR A 486 26.11 3.66 7.87
N ALA A 487 25.65 4.70 7.16
CA ALA A 487 24.50 5.50 7.59
C ALA A 487 23.22 4.66 7.70
N ASN A 488 22.98 3.78 6.73
CA ASN A 488 21.84 2.84 6.77
C ASN A 488 21.95 1.85 7.92
N LEU A 489 23.15 1.28 8.18
CA LEU A 489 23.36 0.41 9.33
C LEU A 489 23.09 1.14 10.66
N GLU A 490 23.56 2.38 10.83
CA GLU A 490 23.26 3.18 12.01
C GLU A 490 21.74 3.37 12.18
N LYS A 491 21.05 3.78 11.11
CA LYS A 491 19.59 3.93 11.10
C LYS A 491 18.89 2.63 11.48
N GLY A 492 19.27 1.50 10.89
CA GLY A 492 18.67 0.19 11.15
C GLY A 492 18.87 -0.28 12.59
N LEU A 493 20.06 -0.06 13.17
CA LEU A 493 20.33 -0.35 14.58
C LEU A 493 19.51 0.54 15.52
N ALA A 494 19.40 1.84 15.22
CA ALA A 494 18.60 2.77 16.01
C ALA A 494 17.10 2.40 15.95
N ALA A 495 16.58 2.10 14.77
CA ALA A 495 15.21 1.65 14.58
C ALA A 495 14.94 0.32 15.32
N ALA A 496 15.86 -0.65 15.21
CA ALA A 496 15.74 -1.93 15.91
C ALA A 496 15.69 -1.78 17.43
N LEU A 497 16.45 -0.82 18.00
CA LEU A 497 16.45 -0.55 19.43
C LEU A 497 15.21 0.23 19.89
N SER A 498 14.79 1.26 19.15
CA SER A 498 13.70 2.15 19.56
C SER A 498 12.29 1.60 19.26
N GLN A 499 12.15 0.76 18.23
CA GLN A 499 10.86 0.23 17.74
C GLN A 499 10.69 -1.27 17.99
N ALA A 500 11.50 -1.83 18.88
CA ALA A 500 11.44 -3.25 19.18
C ALA A 500 10.08 -3.68 19.72
N LYS A 501 9.66 -4.90 19.35
CA LYS A 501 8.40 -5.47 19.87
C LYS A 501 8.53 -6.12 21.25
N ASN A 502 9.74 -6.56 21.60
CA ASN A 502 9.98 -7.45 22.74
C ASN A 502 10.77 -6.80 23.90
N TRP A 503 11.13 -5.53 23.79
CA TRP A 503 11.71 -4.72 24.87
C TRP A 503 11.30 -3.26 24.69
N LYS A 504 11.59 -2.44 25.70
CA LYS A 504 11.35 -1.00 25.66
C LYS A 504 12.49 -0.28 26.36
N LEU A 505 13.10 0.65 25.63
CA LEU A 505 14.15 1.50 26.18
C LEU A 505 13.59 2.40 27.29
N SER A 506 14.37 2.55 28.36
CA SER A 506 14.17 3.57 29.39
C SER A 506 14.40 4.98 28.82
N PRO A 507 13.89 6.05 29.48
CA PRO A 507 14.19 7.42 29.09
C PRO A 507 15.70 7.69 28.98
N GLU A 508 16.50 7.15 29.91
CA GLU A 508 17.94 7.29 29.90
C GLU A 508 18.60 6.61 28.69
N GLU A 509 18.07 5.45 28.27
CA GLU A 509 18.53 4.74 27.08
C GLU A 509 18.12 5.44 25.78
N LEU A 510 16.95 6.09 25.75
CA LEU A 510 16.52 6.92 24.63
C LEU A 510 17.39 8.17 24.49
N ASP A 511 17.68 8.87 25.59
CA ASP A 511 18.59 10.01 25.60
C ASP A 511 20.00 9.60 25.15
N ARG A 512 20.45 8.41 25.59
CA ARG A 512 21.71 7.81 25.15
C ARG A 512 21.71 7.52 23.64
N LEU A 513 20.61 6.96 23.11
CA LEU A 513 20.47 6.70 21.68
C LEU A 513 20.56 8.01 20.88
N GLN A 514 19.76 9.01 21.27
CA GLN A 514 19.65 10.29 20.59
C GLN A 514 20.97 11.09 20.61
N SER A 515 21.64 11.13 21.76
CA SER A 515 22.92 11.84 21.92
C SER A 515 24.08 11.15 21.18
N GLY A 516 23.98 9.83 20.97
CA GLY A 516 24.99 9.06 20.24
C GLY A 516 24.87 9.14 18.72
N CYS A 517 23.69 9.48 18.18
CA CYS A 517 23.42 9.50 16.74
C CYS A 517 24.39 10.40 15.95
N LEU A 518 25.00 9.82 14.92
CA LEU A 518 25.89 10.48 13.98
C LEU A 518 25.11 11.16 12.85
N THR A 519 24.03 10.53 12.38
CA THR A 519 23.19 11.01 11.26
C THR A 519 21.85 11.59 11.73
N GLN A 520 21.22 12.42 10.89
CA GLN A 520 19.86 12.92 11.15
C GLN A 520 18.82 11.78 11.15
N GLN A 521 18.97 10.81 10.24
CA GLN A 521 18.07 9.66 10.16
C GLN A 521 18.07 8.82 11.45
N CYS A 522 19.22 8.66 12.10
CA CYS A 522 19.28 8.03 13.43
C CYS A 522 18.48 8.82 14.48
N ARG A 523 18.61 10.16 14.50
CA ARG A 523 17.86 11.02 15.44
C ARG A 523 16.35 10.92 15.20
N ASP A 524 15.92 10.87 13.94
CA ASP A 524 14.51 10.75 13.61
C ASP A 524 13.92 9.41 14.11
N MET A 525 14.70 8.32 14.04
CA MET A 525 14.32 7.00 14.57
C MET A 525 14.31 6.94 16.11
N SER A 526 15.24 7.65 16.77
CA SER A 526 15.25 7.72 18.24
C SER A 526 14.09 8.54 18.80
N ASP A 527 13.67 9.57 18.08
CA ASP A 527 12.59 10.47 18.49
C ASP A 527 11.19 9.87 18.23
N GLY A 528 11.10 8.69 17.60
CA GLY A 528 9.83 8.10 17.17
C GLY A 528 9.10 8.91 16.10
N ARG A 529 9.78 9.84 15.42
CA ARG A 529 9.19 10.73 14.41
C ARG A 529 9.15 10.08 13.04
N HIS A 530 8.62 8.86 12.91
CA HIS A 530 8.22 8.32 11.61
C HIS A 530 6.84 7.67 11.74
N GLY A 531 5.92 8.12 10.88
CA GLY A 531 4.70 7.40 10.59
C GLY A 531 5.05 6.01 10.04
N THR A 532 4.24 5.04 10.42
CA THR A 532 4.28 3.63 10.04
C THR A 532 4.59 3.46 8.55
N MET A 533 5.86 3.23 8.19
CA MET A 533 6.20 2.56 6.93
C MET A 533 6.03 1.06 7.20
N ILE A 534 4.79 0.60 7.03
CA ILE A 534 4.47 -0.81 6.85
C ILE A 534 4.94 -1.16 5.43
N HIS A 535 5.78 -2.18 5.33
CA HIS A 535 6.17 -2.80 4.05
C HIS A 535 5.00 -3.56 3.43
#